data_AF-A0A959RE34-F1
#
_entry.id   AF-A0A959RE34-F1
#
_cell.length_a   1.000
_cell.length_b   1.000
_cell.length_c   1.000
_cell.angle_alpha   90.00
_cell.angle_beta   90.00
_cell.angle_gamma   90.00
#
_symmetry.space_group_name_H-M   'P 1'
#
loop_
_entity.id
_entity.type
_entity.pdbx_description
1 polymer ?
#
loop_
_entity_poly.entity_id
_entity_poly.type
_entity_poly.pdbx_seq_one_letter_code
_entity_poly.pdbx_strand_id
1 'polypeptide(L)'
;FAINKMPSGVAIGAFFLYAALTGVTFSVLFLVYTGGSIASTFFICAGMFAAVSAYGYFTKRDLAKMGTYLFMALIGLIIASVVNIFLKSGTMSLIISYVGVLIFTGLTAYDTQKIKKMSQTSDIDSEQGKKGAVMGALALYLDFINMFLFLLRILGDRK
;
A
#
# COMPACT_ATOMS: atom_id res chain seq x y z
N PHE A 1 -10.38 20.52 1.47
CA PHE A 1 -10.04 21.84 2.04
C PHE A 1 -9.46 21.83 3.47
N ALA A 2 -9.42 20.69 4.20
CA ALA A 2 -8.75 20.62 5.53
C ALA A 2 -7.27 20.18 5.50
N ILE A 3 -6.77 19.64 4.38
CA ILE A 3 -5.38 19.18 4.21
C ILE A 3 -4.41 20.33 3.86
N ASN A 4 -4.90 21.44 3.28
CA ASN A 4 -4.05 22.58 2.92
C ASN A 4 -3.58 23.45 4.10
N LYS A 5 -3.98 23.11 5.34
CA LYS A 5 -3.58 23.83 6.57
C LYS A 5 -2.82 22.98 7.59
N MET A 6 -2.50 21.72 7.29
CA MET A 6 -1.65 20.94 8.20
C MET A 6 -0.18 21.32 7.99
N PRO A 7 0.55 21.76 9.03
CA PRO A 7 2.00 21.90 8.95
C PRO A 7 2.65 20.57 8.56
N SER A 8 3.77 20.60 7.84
CA SER A 8 4.50 19.38 7.45
C SER A 8 4.82 18.48 8.64
N GLY A 9 5.12 19.06 9.80
CA GLY A 9 5.33 18.33 11.06
C GLY A 9 4.11 17.52 11.54
N VAL A 10 2.89 18.01 11.31
CA VAL A 10 1.66 17.29 11.68
C VAL A 10 1.42 16.10 10.76
N ALA A 11 1.71 16.24 9.46
CA ALA A 11 1.63 15.13 8.50
C ALA A 11 2.65 14.02 8.83
N ILE A 12 3.87 14.41 9.19
CA ILE A 12 4.92 13.47 9.63
C ILE A 12 4.50 12.75 10.92
N GLY A 13 4.03 13.51 11.93
CA GLY A 13 3.56 12.94 13.19
C GLY A 13 2.39 11.97 13.00
N ALA A 14 1.43 12.31 12.15
CA ALA A 14 0.30 11.45 11.81
C ALA A 14 0.75 10.16 11.10
N PHE A 15 1.73 10.24 10.18
CA PHE A 15 2.30 9.06 9.54
C PHE A 15 2.97 8.11 10.54
N PHE A 16 3.81 8.62 11.44
CA PHE A 16 4.45 7.79 12.46
C PHE A 16 3.44 7.18 13.44
N LEU A 17 2.42 7.95 13.84
CA LEU A 17 1.34 7.46 14.67
C LEU A 17 0.55 6.35 13.97
N TYR A 18 0.22 6.54 12.69
CA TYR A 18 -0.44 5.52 11.88
C TYR A 18 0.41 4.25 11.73
N ALA A 19 1.72 4.40 11.49
CA ALA A 19 2.64 3.29 11.38
C ALA A 19 2.76 2.51 12.70
N ALA A 20 2.84 3.21 13.84
CA ALA A 20 2.87 2.60 15.16
C ALA A 20 1.58 1.83 15.47
N LEU A 21 0.42 2.44 15.22
CA LEU A 21 -0.90 1.79 15.40
C LEU A 21 -1.06 0.56 14.48
N THR A 22 -0.56 0.65 13.26
CA THR A 22 -0.57 -0.49 12.32
C THR A 22 0.33 -1.61 12.82
N GLY A 23 1.52 -1.29 13.35
CA GLY A 23 2.40 -2.26 14.00
C GLY A 23 1.73 -2.97 15.18
N VAL A 24 1.05 -2.22 16.05
CA VAL A 24 0.24 -2.80 17.15
C VAL A 24 -0.86 -3.71 16.61
N THR A 25 -1.58 -3.27 15.57
CA THR A 25 -2.64 -4.08 14.93
C THR A 25 -2.08 -5.36 14.32
N PHE A 26 -0.87 -5.29 13.74
CA PHE A 26 -0.18 -6.42 13.11
C PHE A 26 0.35 -7.44 14.14
N SER A 27 0.50 -7.07 15.41
CA SER A 27 0.87 -8.03 16.46
C SER A 27 -0.14 -9.19 16.55
N VAL A 28 -1.41 -8.94 16.22
CA VAL A 28 -2.47 -9.96 16.16
C VAL A 28 -2.18 -11.02 15.09
N LEU A 29 -1.42 -10.70 14.04
CA LEU A 29 -1.04 -11.68 13.01
C LEU A 29 -0.17 -12.80 13.58
N PHE A 30 0.67 -12.53 14.58
CA PHE A 30 1.49 -13.57 15.24
C PHE A 30 0.66 -14.56 16.06
N LEU A 31 -0.57 -14.19 16.43
CA LEU A 31 -1.53 -15.07 17.09
C LEU A 31 -2.20 -16.04 16.09
N VAL A 32 -2.42 -15.60 14.85
CA VAL A 32 -3.15 -16.36 13.83
C VAL A 32 -2.22 -17.15 12.90
N TYR A 33 -1.07 -16.61 12.55
CA TYR A 33 -0.13 -17.19 11.59
C TYR A 33 1.17 -17.66 12.26
N THR A 34 1.87 -18.59 11.61
CA THR A 34 3.22 -18.99 12.02
C THR A 34 4.23 -17.87 11.77
N GLY A 35 5.23 -17.75 12.64
CA GLY A 35 6.33 -16.79 12.44
C GLY A 35 7.09 -17.04 11.14
N GLY A 36 7.22 -18.31 10.74
CA GLY A 36 7.80 -18.71 9.45
C GLY A 36 7.02 -18.16 8.26
N SER A 37 5.68 -18.29 8.26
CA SER A 37 4.84 -17.73 7.20
C SER A 37 4.88 -16.20 7.15
N ILE A 38 4.88 -15.53 8.29
CA ILE A 38 5.01 -14.07 8.36
C ILE A 38 6.34 -13.64 7.73
N ALA A 39 7.45 -14.26 8.12
CA ALA A 39 8.78 -13.94 7.62
C ALA A 39 8.91 -14.22 6.11
N SER A 40 8.50 -15.39 5.64
CA SER A 40 8.59 -15.74 4.22
C SER A 40 7.75 -14.80 3.35
N THR A 41 6.51 -14.53 3.77
CA THR A 41 5.63 -13.59 3.08
C THR A 41 6.22 -12.18 3.07
N PHE A 42 6.84 -11.74 4.17
CA PHE A 42 7.48 -10.43 4.24
C PHE A 42 8.60 -10.29 3.21
N PHE A 43 9.50 -11.28 3.11
CA PHE A 43 10.58 -11.25 2.13
C PHE A 43 10.07 -11.31 0.68
N ILE A 44 9.03 -12.11 0.40
CA ILE A 44 8.38 -12.15 -0.91
C ILE A 44 7.77 -10.78 -1.24
N CYS A 45 7.03 -10.19 -0.30
CA CYS A 45 6.42 -8.87 -0.45
C CYS A 45 7.48 -7.78 -0.67
N ALA A 46 8.56 -7.79 0.12
CA ALA A 46 9.68 -6.84 -0.01
C ALA A 46 10.36 -6.96 -1.37
N GLY A 47 10.62 -8.18 -1.86
CA GLY A 47 11.19 -8.40 -3.19
C GLY A 47 10.27 -7.91 -4.31
N MET A 48 8.97 -8.22 -4.22
CA MET A 48 7.97 -7.77 -5.18
C MET A 48 7.85 -6.24 -5.19
N PHE A 49 7.71 -5.64 -4.01
CA PHE A 49 7.62 -4.19 -3.84
C PHE A 49 8.87 -3.50 -4.42
N ALA A 50 10.07 -3.97 -4.08
CA ALA A 50 11.32 -3.41 -4.59
C ALA A 50 11.40 -3.50 -6.12
N ALA A 51 11.07 -4.65 -6.71
CA ALA A 51 11.11 -4.84 -8.16
C ALA A 51 10.10 -3.92 -8.88
N VAL A 52 8.90 -3.80 -8.33
CA VAL A 52 7.80 -3.01 -8.92
C VAL A 52 8.03 -1.51 -8.74
N SER A 53 8.54 -1.07 -7.59
CA SER A 53 8.98 0.30 -7.37
C SER A 53 10.15 0.66 -8.29
N ALA A 54 11.14 -0.22 -8.45
CA ALA A 54 12.23 0.00 -9.41
C ALA A 54 11.67 0.17 -10.83
N TYR A 55 10.73 -0.69 -11.24
CA TYR A 55 10.04 -0.54 -12.51
C TYR A 55 9.31 0.81 -12.63
N GLY A 56 8.50 1.19 -11.63
CA GLY A 56 7.78 2.48 -11.61
C GLY A 56 8.72 3.69 -11.66
N TYR A 57 9.89 3.59 -11.03
CA TYR A 57 10.90 4.63 -11.03
C TYR A 57 11.61 4.76 -12.39
N PHE A 58 12.02 3.65 -13.00
CA PHE A 58 12.80 3.67 -14.24
C PHE A 58 11.95 3.70 -15.52
N THR A 59 10.68 3.32 -15.46
CA THR A 59 9.83 3.30 -16.65
C THR A 59 9.59 4.70 -17.21
N LYS A 60 9.67 4.79 -18.55
CA LYS A 60 9.38 6.02 -19.31
C LYS A 60 7.91 6.11 -19.73
N ARG A 61 7.15 5.01 -19.62
CA ARG A 61 5.72 4.99 -19.95
C ARG A 61 4.95 5.77 -18.90
N ASP A 62 4.00 6.60 -19.32
CA ASP A 62 3.15 7.32 -18.38
C ASP A 62 2.10 6.40 -17.75
N LEU A 63 2.23 6.15 -16.44
CA LEU A 63 1.31 5.30 -15.68
C LEU A 63 0.06 6.05 -15.20
N ALA A 64 -0.07 7.36 -15.48
CA ALA A 64 -1.19 8.17 -14.99
C ALA A 64 -2.57 7.59 -15.34
N LYS A 65 -2.74 7.14 -16.59
CA LYS A 65 -4.00 6.51 -17.03
C LYS A 65 -4.30 5.23 -16.27
N MET A 66 -3.27 4.41 -16.03
CA MET A 66 -3.40 3.16 -15.28
C MET A 66 -3.79 3.42 -13.82
N GLY A 67 -3.21 4.46 -13.20
CA GLY A 67 -3.54 4.87 -11.83
C GLY A 67 -5.04 5.15 -11.62
N THR A 68 -5.69 5.81 -12.58
CA THR A 68 -7.14 6.07 -12.50
C THR A 68 -7.96 4.78 -12.46
N TYR A 69 -7.66 3.82 -13.35
CA TYR A 69 -8.36 2.53 -13.36
C TYR A 69 -8.08 1.70 -12.12
N LEU A 70 -6.84 1.71 -11.62
CA LEU A 70 -6.46 1.01 -10.39
C LEU A 70 -7.15 1.59 -9.16
N PHE A 71 -7.32 2.92 -9.10
CA PHE A 71 -8.08 3.54 -8.02
C PHE A 71 -9.56 3.14 -8.05
N MET A 72 -10.18 3.08 -9.23
CA MET A 72 -11.54 2.55 -9.37
C MET A 72 -11.63 1.06 -8.95
N ALA A 73 -10.64 0.26 -9.34
CA ALA A 73 -10.55 -1.15 -8.95
C ALA A 73 -10.37 -1.31 -7.43
N LEU A 74 -9.57 -0.45 -6.80
CA LEU A 74 -9.39 -0.41 -5.34
C LEU A 74 -10.72 -0.18 -4.63
N ILE A 75 -11.54 0.75 -5.10
CA ILE A 75 -12.89 0.97 -4.55
C ILE A 75 -13.74 -0.30 -4.67
N GLY A 76 -13.72 -0.95 -5.85
CA GLY A 76 -14.41 -2.23 -6.06
C GLY A 76 -13.94 -3.32 -5.09
N LEU A 77 -12.63 -3.40 -4.85
CA LEU A 77 -12.04 -4.34 -3.90
C LEU A 77 -12.48 -4.07 -2.46
N ILE A 78 -12.57 -2.81 -2.05
CA ILE A 78 -13.06 -2.42 -0.73
C ILE A 78 -14.52 -2.86 -0.57
N ILE A 79 -15.37 -2.58 -1.56
CA ILE A 79 -16.78 -3.00 -1.55
C ILE A 79 -16.88 -4.53 -1.46
N ALA A 80 -16.13 -5.25 -2.30
CA ALA A 80 -16.09 -6.71 -2.28
C ALA A 80 -15.65 -7.27 -0.92
N SER A 81 -14.66 -6.63 -0.28
CA SER A 81 -14.18 -6.99 1.05
C SER A 81 -15.26 -6.81 2.11
N VAL A 82 -15.99 -5.69 2.07
CA VAL A 82 -17.10 -5.41 2.99
C VAL A 82 -18.25 -6.41 2.80
N VAL A 83 -18.65 -6.68 1.55
CA VAL A 83 -19.68 -7.68 1.25
C VAL A 83 -19.28 -9.07 1.76
N ASN A 84 -18.00 -9.44 1.62
CA ASN A 84 -17.52 -10.74 2.09
C ASN A 84 -17.52 -10.90 3.61
N ILE A 85 -17.55 -9.80 4.39
CA ILE A 85 -17.72 -9.88 5.85
C ILE A 85 -19.09 -10.47 6.20
N PHE A 86 -20.13 -10.11 5.44
CA PHE A 86 -21.49 -10.62 5.63
C PHE A 86 -21.67 -12.02 5.05
N LEU A 87 -21.07 -12.29 3.87
CA LEU A 87 -21.16 -13.61 3.23
C LEU A 87 -20.29 -14.68 3.89
N LYS A 88 -19.18 -14.28 4.52
CA LYS A 88 -18.17 -15.17 5.13
C LYS A 88 -17.66 -16.26 4.19
N SER A 89 -17.55 -15.96 2.89
CA SER A 89 -17.13 -16.93 1.87
C SER A 89 -15.60 -17.06 1.81
N GLY A 90 -15.11 -18.29 1.98
CA GLY A 90 -13.68 -18.61 1.85
C GLY A 90 -13.15 -18.37 0.43
N THR A 91 -13.90 -18.81 -0.59
CA THR A 91 -13.55 -18.64 -2.01
C THR A 91 -13.48 -17.17 -2.39
N MET A 92 -14.46 -16.37 -1.98
CA MET A 92 -14.47 -14.93 -2.24
C MET A 92 -13.29 -14.24 -1.57
N SER A 93 -12.93 -14.66 -0.35
CA SER A 93 -11.75 -14.15 0.36
C SER A 93 -10.45 -14.41 -0.42
N LEU A 94 -10.30 -15.59 -1.02
CA LEU A 94 -9.14 -15.92 -1.86
C LEU A 94 -9.10 -15.06 -3.13
N ILE A 95 -10.23 -14.91 -3.83
CA ILE A 95 -10.33 -14.07 -5.03
C ILE A 95 -9.95 -12.62 -4.72
N ILE A 96 -10.52 -12.06 -3.63
CA ILE A 96 -10.19 -10.71 -3.16
C ILE A 96 -8.69 -10.57 -2.92
N SER A 97 -8.05 -11.61 -2.39
CA SER A 97 -6.61 -11.59 -2.11
C SER A 97 -5.77 -11.53 -3.38
N TYR A 98 -6.05 -12.40 -4.36
CA TYR A 98 -5.33 -12.41 -5.63
C TYR A 98 -5.51 -11.09 -6.39
N VAL A 99 -6.75 -10.60 -6.47
CA VAL A 99 -7.06 -9.31 -7.10
C VAL A 99 -6.40 -8.17 -6.33
N GLY A 100 -6.37 -8.23 -5.00
CA GLY A 100 -5.67 -7.28 -4.14
C GLY A 100 -4.19 -7.18 -4.44
N VAL A 101 -3.48 -8.30 -4.50
CA VAL A 101 -2.06 -8.31 -4.86
C VAL A 101 -1.82 -7.64 -6.22
N LEU A 102 -2.65 -7.95 -7.23
CA LEU A 102 -2.51 -7.36 -8.56
C LEU A 102 -2.77 -5.84 -8.56
N ILE A 103 -3.82 -5.38 -7.87
CA ILE A 103 -4.15 -3.96 -7.77
C ILE A 103 -3.03 -3.20 -7.06
N PHE A 104 -2.60 -3.69 -5.89
CA PHE A 104 -1.58 -3.02 -5.10
C PHE A 104 -0.20 -3.06 -5.75
N THR A 105 0.10 -4.09 -6.53
CA THR A 105 1.29 -4.11 -7.40
C THR A 105 1.22 -2.98 -8.44
N GLY A 106 0.09 -2.82 -9.12
CA GLY A 106 -0.11 -1.74 -10.08
C GLY A 106 -0.03 -0.35 -9.44
N LEU A 107 -0.65 -0.18 -8.27
CA LEU A 107 -0.64 1.07 -7.51
C LEU A 107 0.77 1.43 -7.06
N THR A 108 1.55 0.46 -6.56
CA THR A 108 2.94 0.65 -6.16
C THR A 108 3.78 1.23 -7.30
N ALA A 109 3.64 0.69 -8.51
CA ALA A 109 4.35 1.22 -9.68
C ALA A 109 3.92 2.65 -10.02
N TYR A 110 2.62 2.92 -9.99
CA TYR A 110 2.04 4.25 -10.25
C TYR A 110 2.49 5.28 -9.20
N ASP A 111 2.38 4.97 -7.92
CA ASP A 111 2.73 5.88 -6.83
C ASP A 111 4.24 6.12 -6.76
N THR A 112 5.07 5.10 -7.05
CA THR A 112 6.52 5.30 -7.20
C THR A 112 6.83 6.28 -8.33
N GLN A 113 6.17 6.14 -9.49
CA GLN A 113 6.36 7.07 -10.61
C GLN A 113 5.86 8.49 -10.25
N LYS A 114 4.74 8.60 -9.55
CA LYS A 114 4.16 9.87 -9.11
C LYS A 114 5.08 10.61 -8.15
N ILE A 115 5.68 9.91 -7.19
CA ILE A 115 6.66 10.48 -6.25
C ILE A 115 7.89 10.99 -6.99
N LYS A 116 8.43 10.19 -7.92
CA LYS A 116 9.54 10.62 -8.78
C LYS A 116 9.20 11.90 -9.54
N LYS A 117 8.04 11.96 -10.21
CA LYS A 117 7.61 13.16 -10.94
C LYS A 117 7.49 14.36 -10.00
N MET A 118 6.90 14.17 -8.82
CA MET A 118 6.76 15.22 -7.81
C MET A 118 8.10 15.77 -7.32
N SER A 119 9.09 14.89 -7.11
CA SER A 119 10.46 15.30 -6.74
C SER A 119 11.21 16.06 -7.83
N GLN A 120 10.80 15.92 -9.10
CA GLN A 120 11.43 16.60 -10.23
C GLN A 120 10.85 17.99 -10.49
N THR A 121 9.58 18.22 -10.11
CA THR A 121 8.88 19.51 -10.34
C THR A 121 8.71 20.36 -9.09
N SER A 122 8.86 19.80 -7.89
CA SER A 122 8.64 20.52 -6.64
C SER A 122 9.98 20.88 -5.98
N ASP A 123 10.09 22.11 -5.49
CA ASP A 123 11.16 22.46 -4.57
C ASP A 123 10.98 21.68 -3.26
N ILE A 124 11.86 20.70 -3.02
CA ILE A 124 11.78 19.78 -1.89
C ILE A 124 11.90 20.53 -0.55
N ASP A 125 12.58 21.67 -0.53
CA ASP A 125 12.76 22.47 0.67
C ASP A 125 11.54 23.31 1.02
N SER A 126 10.65 23.53 0.05
CA SER A 126 9.37 24.18 0.28
C SER A 126 8.46 23.35 1.19
N GLU A 127 7.63 24.02 1.97
CA GLU A 127 6.69 23.35 2.86
C GLU A 127 5.70 22.45 2.08
N GLN A 128 5.37 22.81 0.84
CA GLN A 128 4.56 21.98 -0.06
C GLN A 128 5.31 20.73 -0.53
N GLY A 129 6.60 20.85 -0.88
CA GLY A 129 7.45 19.72 -1.26
C GLY A 129 7.59 18.69 -0.14
N LYS A 130 7.85 19.14 1.10
CA LYS A 130 7.93 18.26 2.28
C LYS A 130 6.61 17.51 2.53
N LYS A 131 5.47 18.18 2.40
CA LYS A 131 4.14 17.55 2.52
C LYS A 131 3.90 16.51 1.43
N GLY A 132 4.26 16.85 0.19
CA GLY A 132 4.14 15.94 -0.95
C GLY A 132 4.97 14.66 -0.76
N ALA A 133 6.20 14.78 -0.29
CA ALA A 133 7.07 13.65 0.01
C ALA A 133 6.48 12.72 1.09
N VAL A 134 5.94 13.29 2.18
CA VAL A 134 5.31 12.52 3.27
C VAL A 134 4.05 11.80 2.78
N MET A 135 3.20 12.48 2.00
CA MET A 135 2.01 11.85 1.42
C MET A 135 2.38 10.73 0.45
N GLY A 136 3.43 10.92 -0.35
CA GLY A 136 3.96 9.88 -1.23
C GLY A 136 4.46 8.67 -0.46
N ALA A 137 5.28 8.88 0.57
CA ALA A 137 5.78 7.82 1.44
C ALA A 137 4.62 7.06 2.13
N LEU A 138 3.59 7.78 2.57
CA LEU A 138 2.39 7.18 3.16
C LEU A 138 1.64 6.29 2.16
N ALA A 139 1.47 6.74 0.91
CA ALA A 139 0.84 5.93 -0.14
C ALA A 139 1.61 4.63 -0.38
N LEU A 140 2.92 4.71 -0.57
CA LEU A 140 3.80 3.54 -0.73
C LEU A 140 3.77 2.60 0.49
N TYR A 141 3.69 3.16 1.71
CA TYR A 141 3.55 2.37 2.93
C TYR A 141 2.23 1.59 2.98
N LEU A 142 1.12 2.24 2.60
CA LEU A 142 -0.19 1.59 2.51
C LEU A 142 -0.19 0.50 1.44
N ASP A 143 0.43 0.74 0.29
CA ASP A 143 0.53 -0.25 -0.77
C ASP A 143 1.28 -1.50 -0.30
N PHE A 144 2.42 -1.30 0.36
CA PHE A 144 3.23 -2.38 0.91
C PHE A 144 2.44 -3.21 1.95
N ILE A 145 1.77 -2.54 2.89
CA ILE A 145 0.97 -3.20 3.92
C ILE A 145 -0.14 -4.04 3.31
N ASN A 146 -0.92 -3.47 2.41
CA ASN A 146 -2.06 -4.17 1.84
C ASN A 146 -1.59 -5.37 1.00
N MET A 147 -0.54 -5.17 0.19
CA MET A 147 0.07 -6.27 -0.56
C MET A 147 0.57 -7.38 0.37
N PHE A 148 1.25 -7.03 1.46
CA PHE A 148 1.70 -7.99 2.47
C PHE A 148 0.54 -8.77 3.08
N LEU A 149 -0.54 -8.10 3.49
CA LEU A 149 -1.70 -8.76 4.09
C LEU A 149 -2.41 -9.70 3.12
N PHE A 150 -2.53 -9.32 1.84
CA PHE A 150 -3.10 -10.21 0.82
C PHE A 150 -2.20 -11.40 0.52
N LEU A 151 -0.89 -11.20 0.40
CA LEU A 151 0.07 -12.29 0.24
C LEU A 151 0.05 -13.22 1.46
N LEU A 152 -0.01 -12.68 2.68
CA LEU A 152 -0.07 -13.48 3.91
C LEU A 152 -1.35 -14.30 3.96
N ARG A 153 -2.46 -13.78 3.43
CA ARG A 153 -3.71 -14.54 3.36
C ARG A 153 -3.65 -15.69 2.34
N ILE A 154 -2.85 -15.56 1.29
CA ILE A 154 -2.68 -16.58 0.24
C ILE A 154 -1.66 -17.64 0.65
N LEU A 155 -0.51 -17.20 1.18
CA LEU A 155 0.67 -18.02 1.45
C LEU A 155 0.81 -18.41 2.92
N GLY A 156 0.06 -17.76 3.81
CA GLY A 156 0.20 -17.92 5.24
C GLY A 156 -0.44 -19.20 5.73
N ASP A 157 0.34 -19.98 6.47
CA ASP A 157 -0.15 -21.14 7.20
C ASP A 157 -0.71 -20.68 8.55
N ARG A 158 -1.94 -21.10 8.84
CA ARG A 158 -2.69 -20.71 10.04
C ARG A 158 -2.43 -21.72 11.15
N LYS A 159 -2.23 -21.22 12.36
CA LYS A 159 -2.10 -22.06 13.56
C LYS A 159 -3.45 -22.61 14.01
#